data_AF-A0ABD0NUZ1-F1
#
_entry.id   AF-A0ABD0NUZ1-F1
#
_cell.length_a   1.000
_cell.length_b   1.000
_cell.length_c   1.000
_cell.angle_alpha   90.00
_cell.angle_beta   90.00
_cell.angle_gamma   90.00
#
_symmetry.space_group_name_H-M   'P 1'
#
loop_
_entity.id
_entity.type
_entity.pdbx_description
1 polymer ?
#
loop_
_entity_poly.entity_id
_entity_poly.type
_entity_poly.pdbx_seq_one_letter_code
_entity_poly.pdbx_strand_id
1 'polypeptide(L)'
;CDTVTNAVMMQYSRDFKGHLASLFLNENINLGKKYVFDIRRTSKEVYDYARRALYNAGIVDMMSRPGERTPSSRSPSRDQEGALDCGGCQQSRLLQEKLQKLREALLCMLCCEEEIDAAFCPCGHMVCCQNCAEQLQ
;
A
#
# COMPACT_ATOMS: atom_id res chain seq x y z
N CYS A 1 -49.90 -32.51 26.81
CA CYS A 1 -49.32 -31.45 27.67
C CYS A 1 -48.68 -30.36 26.80
N ASP A 2 -49.40 -29.93 25.76
CA ASP A 2 -48.82 -29.20 24.63
C ASP A 2 -48.85 -27.68 24.82
N THR A 3 -49.69 -27.22 25.74
CA THR A 3 -49.84 -25.81 26.10
C THR A 3 -48.62 -25.27 26.84
N VAL A 4 -47.96 -26.10 27.66
CA VAL A 4 -46.77 -25.71 28.42
C VAL A 4 -45.55 -25.58 27.51
N THR A 5 -45.34 -26.54 26.61
CA THR A 5 -44.25 -26.50 25.62
C THR A 5 -44.40 -25.32 24.66
N ASN A 6 -45.62 -25.01 24.22
CA ASN A 6 -45.87 -23.87 23.35
C ASN A 6 -45.57 -22.53 24.06
N ALA A 7 -45.99 -22.38 25.32
CA ALA A 7 -45.74 -21.18 26.10
C ALA A 7 -44.25 -20.92 26.32
N VAL A 8 -43.47 -21.96 26.65
CA VAL A 8 -42.01 -21.85 26.83
C VAL A 8 -41.31 -21.47 25.52
N MET A 9 -41.72 -22.06 24.39
CA MET A 9 -41.14 -21.76 23.08
C MET A 9 -41.43 -20.33 22.61
N MET A 10 -42.65 -19.84 22.88
CA MET A 10 -43.04 -18.46 22.59
C MET A 10 -42.25 -17.46 23.44
N GLN A 11 -42.03 -17.79 24.72
CA GLN A 11 -41.20 -16.97 25.60
C GLN A 11 -39.75 -16.91 25.12
N TYR A 12 -39.15 -18.07 24.85
CA TYR A 12 -37.78 -18.14 24.32
C TYR A 12 -37.61 -17.36 23.02
N SER A 13 -38.56 -17.50 22.08
CA SER A 13 -38.50 -16.80 20.79
C SER A 13 -38.55 -15.28 20.96
N ARG A 14 -39.35 -14.79 21.92
CA ARG A 14 -39.45 -13.36 22.23
C ARG A 14 -38.17 -12.84 22.88
N ASP A 15 -37.62 -13.59 23.82
CA ASP A 15 -36.40 -13.21 24.53
C ASP A 15 -35.18 -13.23 23.60
N PHE A 16 -35.07 -14.26 22.76
CA PHE A 16 -34.05 -14.34 21.71
C PHE A 16 -34.16 -13.18 20.72
N LYS A 17 -35.38 -12.87 20.26
CA LYS A 17 -35.62 -11.72 19.37
C LYS A 17 -35.27 -10.40 20.04
N GLY A 18 -35.56 -10.24 21.33
CA GLY A 18 -35.19 -9.07 22.13
C GLY A 18 -33.67 -8.92 22.27
N HIS A 19 -32.95 -10.03 22.46
CA HIS A 19 -31.49 -10.03 22.54
C HIS A 19 -30.84 -9.71 21.19
N LEU A 20 -31.37 -10.27 20.10
CA LEU A 20 -30.91 -9.93 18.75
C LEU A 20 -31.18 -8.45 18.44
N ALA A 21 -32.37 -7.96 18.80
CA ALA A 21 -32.75 -6.57 18.65
C ALA A 21 -31.80 -5.64 19.44
N SER A 22 -31.40 -5.98 20.66
CA SER A 22 -30.44 -5.14 21.42
C SER A 22 -29.03 -5.15 20.85
N LEU A 23 -28.61 -6.25 20.21
CA LEU A 23 -27.31 -6.32 19.52
C LEU A 23 -27.24 -5.43 18.27
N PHE A 24 -28.36 -5.26 17.55
CA PHE A 24 -28.40 -4.53 16.27
C PHE A 24 -29.02 -3.14 16.32
N LEU A 25 -29.95 -2.86 17.24
CA LEU A 25 -30.67 -1.58 17.34
C LEU A 25 -30.08 -0.62 18.37
N ASN A 26 -29.17 -1.07 19.23
CA ASN A 26 -28.46 -0.16 20.13
C ASN A 26 -27.38 0.56 19.30
N GLU A 27 -27.66 1.81 18.92
CA GLU A 27 -26.90 2.72 18.05
C GLU A 27 -25.49 3.10 18.58
N ASN A 28 -24.69 2.12 18.99
CA ASN A 28 -23.27 2.31 19.28
C ASN A 28 -22.41 1.12 18.82
N ILE A 29 -22.89 0.37 17.83
CA ILE A 29 -22.01 -0.53 17.09
C ILE A 29 -21.07 0.39 16.30
N ASN A 30 -19.86 0.55 16.81
CA ASN A 30 -18.77 1.27 16.16
C ASN A 30 -18.30 0.51 14.90
N LEU A 31 -19.22 0.34 13.95
CA LEU A 31 -19.04 -0.29 12.65
C LEU A 31 -17.93 0.46 11.92
N GLY A 32 -16.81 -0.23 11.70
CA GLY A 32 -15.63 0.33 11.06
C GLY A 32 -14.61 1.03 11.99
N LYS A 33 -14.91 1.29 13.27
CA LYS A 33 -13.89 1.82 14.21
C LYS A 33 -13.24 0.73 15.08
N LYS A 34 -13.91 -0.41 15.29
CA LYS A 34 -13.34 -1.56 16.03
C LYS A 34 -12.38 -2.39 15.18
N TYR A 35 -12.58 -2.40 13.87
CA TYR A 35 -11.77 -3.15 12.92
C TYR A 35 -11.08 -2.15 11.99
N VAL A 36 -9.92 -1.68 12.43
CA VAL A 36 -9.05 -0.82 11.62
C VAL A 36 -8.17 -1.73 10.78
N PHE A 37 -8.09 -1.44 9.49
CA PHE A 37 -7.20 -2.12 8.57
C PHE A 37 -6.16 -1.13 8.07
N ASP A 38 -4.88 -1.45 8.27
CA ASP A 38 -3.77 -0.66 7.73
C ASP A 38 -3.62 -0.85 6.21
N ILE A 39 -4.30 -1.85 5.66
CA ILE A 39 -4.33 -2.13 4.22
C ILE A 39 -5.45 -1.36 3.52
N ARG A 40 -5.09 -0.61 2.48
CA ARG A 40 -6.05 0.15 1.67
C ARG A 40 -6.79 -0.68 0.62
N ARG A 41 -6.23 -1.85 0.26
CA ARG A 41 -6.72 -2.74 -0.80
C ARG A 41 -6.38 -4.19 -0.46
N THR A 42 -7.25 -5.10 -0.87
CA THR A 42 -7.00 -6.53 -0.89
C THR A 42 -5.98 -6.91 -1.99
N SER A 43 -5.38 -8.09 -1.89
CA SER A 43 -4.41 -8.59 -2.89
C SER A 43 -5.01 -8.63 -4.31
N LYS A 44 -6.27 -9.06 -4.43
CA LYS A 44 -7.00 -9.09 -5.69
C LYS A 44 -7.17 -7.70 -6.30
N GLU A 45 -7.51 -6.70 -5.49
CA GLU A 45 -7.66 -5.32 -5.95
C GLU A 45 -6.34 -4.72 -6.41
N VAL A 46 -5.22 -5.04 -5.74
CA VAL A 46 -3.88 -4.61 -6.18
C VAL A 46 -3.53 -5.23 -7.53
N TYR A 47 -3.75 -6.54 -7.69
CA TYR A 47 -3.49 -7.26 -8.94
C TYR A 47 -4.33 -6.70 -10.09
N ASP A 48 -5.63 -6.55 -9.89
CA ASP A 48 -6.55 -6.05 -10.92
C ASP A 48 -6.26 -4.59 -11.30
N TYR A 49 -5.86 -3.76 -10.33
CA TYR A 49 -5.44 -2.39 -10.58
C TYR A 49 -4.17 -2.33 -11.44
N ALA A 50 -3.13 -3.08 -11.05
CA ALA A 50 -1.87 -3.13 -11.78
C ALA A 50 -2.08 -3.66 -13.21
N ARG A 51 -2.86 -4.74 -13.35
CA ARG A 51 -3.25 -5.30 -14.64
C ARG A 51 -3.89 -4.23 -15.53
N ARG A 52 -4.95 -3.56 -15.06
CA ARG A 52 -5.63 -2.50 -15.84
C ARG A 52 -4.69 -1.35 -16.20
N ALA A 53 -3.83 -0.92 -15.28
CA ALA A 53 -2.87 0.15 -15.54
C ALA A 53 -1.91 -0.21 -16.68
N LEU A 54 -1.39 -1.45 -16.70
CA LEU A 54 -0.51 -1.94 -17.76
C LEU A 54 -1.24 -2.04 -19.12
N TYR A 55 -2.47 -2.56 -19.13
CA TYR A 55 -3.29 -2.60 -20.35
C TYR A 55 -3.53 -1.20 -20.91
N ASN A 56 -3.90 -0.23 -20.06
CA ASN A 56 -4.15 1.15 -20.48
C ASN A 56 -2.86 1.84 -20.95
N ALA A 57 -1.70 1.45 -20.42
CA ALA A 57 -0.40 1.95 -20.84
C ALA A 57 0.09 1.33 -22.17
N GLY A 58 -0.67 0.42 -22.78
CA GLY A 58 -0.27 -0.26 -24.02
C GLY A 58 0.82 -1.31 -23.84
N ILE A 59 1.13 -1.69 -22.60
CA ILE A 59 2.06 -2.76 -22.28
C ILE A 59 1.26 -4.07 -22.29
N VAL A 60 1.02 -4.60 -23.49
CA VAL A 60 0.41 -5.92 -23.66
C VAL A 60 1.44 -6.91 -24.20
N ASP A 61 1.63 -7.94 -23.39
CA ASP A 61 2.27 -9.23 -23.63
C ASP A 61 3.79 -9.35 -23.44
N MET A 62 4.18 -9.58 -22.19
CA MET A 62 5.47 -10.18 -21.80
C MET A 62 5.25 -11.52 -21.07
N MET A 63 4.17 -12.25 -21.37
CA MET A 63 3.88 -13.53 -20.70
C MET A 63 3.43 -14.67 -21.62
N SER A 64 3.64 -14.56 -22.94
CA SER A 64 3.52 -15.68 -23.86
C SER A 64 4.85 -15.98 -24.58
N ARG A 65 5.56 -17.01 -24.09
CA ARG A 65 6.70 -17.77 -24.68
C ARG A 65 8.11 -17.13 -24.70
N PRO A 66 9.14 -17.84 -24.19
CA PRO A 66 10.54 -17.52 -24.49
C PRO A 66 10.92 -18.14 -25.84
N GLY A 67 11.10 -17.30 -26.86
CA GLY A 67 11.72 -17.72 -28.11
C GLY A 67 11.24 -16.97 -29.34
N GLU A 68 11.82 -15.81 -29.59
CA GLU A 68 12.50 -15.44 -30.86
C GLU A 68 12.81 -13.93 -30.87
N ARG A 69 14.01 -13.58 -31.32
CA ARG A 69 14.59 -12.24 -31.26
C ARG A 69 14.28 -11.45 -32.55
N THR A 70 13.58 -10.32 -32.41
CA THR A 70 13.71 -9.02 -33.16
C THR A 70 13.51 -9.00 -34.69
N PRO A 71 13.40 -7.84 -35.38
CA PRO A 71 12.96 -6.46 -35.02
C PRO A 71 11.97 -5.84 -36.04
N SER A 72 11.02 -4.98 -35.64
CA SER A 72 10.46 -3.96 -36.58
C SER A 72 9.52 -2.94 -35.95
N SER A 73 9.98 -1.69 -35.97
CA SER A 73 9.23 -0.45 -36.19
C SER A 73 7.73 -0.55 -36.46
N ARG A 74 6.92 0.13 -35.63
CA ARG A 74 5.82 1.01 -36.05
C ARG A 74 5.33 1.83 -34.85
N SER A 75 5.94 2.99 -34.67
CA SER A 75 5.33 4.10 -33.95
C SER A 75 4.14 4.61 -34.77
N PRO A 76 2.93 4.83 -34.22
CA PRO A 76 1.97 5.70 -34.84
C PRO A 76 2.35 7.13 -34.46
N SER A 77 2.89 7.85 -35.44
CA SER A 77 2.97 9.31 -35.47
C SER A 77 1.59 9.90 -35.16
N ARG A 78 1.50 10.61 -34.03
CA ARG A 78 0.55 11.70 -33.88
C ARG A 78 1.33 12.98 -34.11
N ASP A 79 1.34 13.41 -35.37
CA ASP A 79 1.61 14.80 -35.71
C ASP A 79 0.46 15.64 -35.13
N GLN A 80 0.74 16.29 -34.01
CA GLN A 80 0.01 17.46 -33.60
C GLN A 80 1.04 18.44 -33.06
N GLU A 81 1.50 19.30 -33.97
CA GLU A 81 2.21 20.54 -33.65
C GLU A 81 1.30 21.37 -32.74
N GLY A 82 1.63 21.39 -31.45
CA GLY A 82 0.83 22.06 -30.43
C GLY A 82 1.57 22.09 -29.11
N ALA A 83 2.42 23.11 -28.94
CA ALA A 83 3.08 23.54 -27.72
C ALA A 83 4.02 22.52 -27.02
N LEU A 84 5.26 22.93 -26.84
CA LEU A 84 6.25 22.30 -25.96
C LEU A 84 5.73 22.28 -24.51
N ASP A 85 4.98 21.25 -24.11
CA ASP A 85 4.65 21.00 -22.71
C ASP A 85 5.42 19.76 -22.22
N CYS A 86 6.53 20.00 -21.51
CA CYS A 86 7.35 18.92 -20.96
C CYS A 86 6.75 18.35 -19.67
N GLY A 87 5.62 17.64 -19.77
CA GLY A 87 5.04 16.90 -18.64
C GLY A 87 5.97 15.80 -18.10
N GLY A 88 6.78 15.18 -18.98
CA GLY A 88 7.77 14.18 -18.59
C GLY A 88 8.96 14.73 -17.78
N CYS A 89 9.34 16.00 -18.02
CA CYS A 89 10.41 16.66 -17.27
C CYS A 89 10.02 16.85 -15.80
N GLN A 90 8.76 17.22 -15.53
CA GLN A 90 8.30 17.47 -14.16
C GLN A 90 8.28 16.17 -13.36
N GLN A 91 7.75 15.09 -13.93
CA GLN A 91 7.70 13.81 -13.23
C GLN A 91 9.08 13.18 -13.01
N SER A 92 9.98 13.31 -13.98
CA SER A 92 11.38 12.90 -13.85
C SER A 92 12.10 13.68 -12.74
N ARG A 93 11.92 15.01 -12.69
CA ARG A 93 12.49 15.86 -11.62
C ARG A 93 11.95 15.49 -10.25
N LEU A 94 10.64 15.29 -10.10
CA LEU A 94 10.04 14.87 -8.83
C LEU A 94 10.57 13.51 -8.35
N LEU A 95 10.80 12.58 -9.27
CA LEU A 95 11.37 11.27 -8.94
C LEU A 95 12.84 11.41 -8.50
N GLN A 96 13.61 12.23 -9.22
CA GLN A 96 15.00 12.52 -8.88
C GLN A 96 15.13 13.19 -7.51
N GLU A 97 14.26 14.16 -7.20
CA GLU A 97 14.19 14.81 -5.88
C GLU A 97 13.86 13.81 -4.76
N LYS A 98 12.93 12.87 -5.01
CA LYS A 98 12.62 11.80 -4.04
C LYS A 98 13.81 10.87 -3.81
N LEU A 99 14.50 10.46 -4.87
CA LEU A 99 15.69 9.62 -4.75
C LEU A 99 16.80 10.34 -3.98
N GLN A 100 16.98 11.63 -4.25
CA GLN A 100 17.95 12.45 -3.54
C GLN A 100 17.64 12.51 -2.03
N LYS A 101 16.39 12.79 -1.66
CA LYS A 101 15.95 12.80 -0.25
C LYS A 101 16.14 11.46 0.45
N LEU A 102 15.87 10.35 -0.25
CA LEU A 102 16.09 9.01 0.30
C LEU A 102 17.57 8.73 0.53
N ARG A 103 18.45 9.17 -0.38
CA ARG A 103 19.90 9.05 -0.21
C ARG A 103 20.40 9.90 0.96
N GLU A 104 19.96 11.14 1.05
CA GLU A 104 20.31 12.04 2.16
C GLU A 104 19.88 11.48 3.52
N ALA A 105 18.72 10.80 3.58
CA ALA A 105 18.23 10.16 4.81
C ALA A 105 19.06 8.94 5.25
N LEU A 106 19.91 8.41 4.38
CA LEU A 106 20.83 7.30 4.69
C LEU A 106 22.23 7.79 5.07
N LEU A 107 22.49 9.11 5.05
CA LEU A 107 23.76 9.67 5.48
C LEU A 107 23.84 9.76 7.00
N CYS A 108 25.06 9.60 7.50
CA CYS A 108 25.43 9.78 8.89
C CYS A 108 24.97 11.14 9.40
N MET A 109 24.20 11.16 10.49
CA MET A 109 23.67 12.41 11.05
C MET A 109 24.74 13.33 11.68
N LEU A 110 25.98 12.86 11.80
CA LEU A 110 27.07 13.60 12.43
C LEU A 110 27.99 14.26 11.41
N CYS A 111 28.49 13.49 10.43
CA CYS A 111 29.36 14.03 9.38
C CYS A 111 28.60 14.50 8.14
N CYS A 112 27.39 13.96 7.88
CA CYS A 112 26.62 14.21 6.66
C CYS A 112 27.37 13.88 5.35
N GLU A 113 28.39 13.02 5.42
CA GLU A 113 29.26 12.66 4.29
C GLU A 113 29.14 11.17 3.93
N GLU A 114 29.26 10.28 4.91
CA GLU A 114 29.23 8.82 4.74
C GLU A 114 27.85 8.24 5.04
N GLU A 115 27.55 7.05 4.51
CA GLU A 115 26.30 6.32 4.81
C GLU A 115 26.30 5.77 6.25
N ILE A 116 25.12 5.59 6.82
CA ILE A 116 24.94 4.96 8.13
C ILE A 116 25.29 3.46 8.03
N ASP A 117 26.35 3.04 8.73
CA ASP A 117 26.84 1.66 8.73
C ASP A 117 27.16 1.09 10.13
N ALA A 118 26.89 1.86 11.20
CA ALA A 118 27.10 1.44 12.58
C ALA A 118 25.79 1.29 13.38
N ALA A 119 25.74 0.30 14.28
CA ALA A 119 24.61 0.03 15.18
C ALA A 119 25.05 0.05 16.65
N PHE A 120 24.32 0.78 17.49
CA PHE A 120 24.61 0.86 18.93
C PHE A 120 24.03 -0.34 19.70
N CYS A 121 24.86 -1.12 20.40
CA CYS A 121 24.38 -2.21 21.25
C CYS A 121 24.19 -1.74 22.71
N PRO A 122 23.13 -2.16 23.43
CA PRO A 122 22.11 -3.14 23.03
C PRO A 122 20.87 -2.54 22.34
N CYS A 123 20.79 -1.22 22.16
CA CYS A 123 19.55 -0.55 21.73
C CYS A 123 19.22 -0.68 20.23
N GLY A 124 20.18 -1.09 19.40
CA GLY A 124 20.01 -1.38 17.97
C GLY A 124 19.83 -0.15 17.06
N HIS A 125 19.97 1.08 17.58
CA HIS A 125 19.80 2.29 16.76
C HIS A 125 20.96 2.43 15.77
N MET A 126 20.65 2.79 14.52
CA MET A 126 21.60 3.07 13.43
C MET A 126 21.43 4.51 12.98
N VAL A 127 22.34 5.39 13.39
CA VAL A 127 22.20 6.85 13.22
C VAL A 127 23.44 7.54 12.64
N CYS A 128 24.58 6.85 12.59
CA CYS A 128 25.85 7.42 12.14
C CYS A 128 26.74 6.35 11.48
N CYS A 129 27.79 6.81 10.80
CA CYS A 129 28.84 5.95 10.26
C CYS A 129 29.79 5.45 11.37
N GLN A 130 30.57 4.42 11.07
CA GLN A 130 31.52 3.78 11.98
C GLN A 130 32.52 4.76 12.57
N ASN A 131 33.10 5.65 11.76
CA ASN A 131 34.06 6.67 12.20
C ASN A 131 33.48 7.65 13.23
N CYS A 132 32.22 8.03 13.07
CA CYS A 132 31.54 8.88 14.03
C CYS A 132 31.04 8.10 15.26
N ALA A 133 30.66 6.84 15.08
CA ALA A 133 30.24 5.96 16.18
C ALA A 133 31.39 5.67 17.16
N GLU A 134 32.60 5.43 16.67
CA GLU A 134 33.80 5.19 17.50
C GLU A 134 34.18 6.39 18.37
N GLN A 135 33.82 7.61 17.97
CA GLN A 135 34.03 8.82 18.77
C GLN A 135 32.96 9.02 19.86
N LEU A 136 31.86 8.25 19.81
CA LEU A 136 30.76 8.30 20.77
C LEU A 136 30.77 7.13 21.77
N GLN A 137 31.64 6.13 21.59
CA GLN A 137 31.83 5.00 22.51
C GLN A 137 32.64 5.41 23.75
#